data_AF-A0A5B9EFN7-F1
#
_entry.id   AF-A0A5B9EFN7-F1
#
_cell.length_a   1.000
_cell.length_b   1.000
_cell.length_c   1.000
_cell.angle_alpha   90.00
_cell.angle_beta   90.00
_cell.angle_gamma   90.00
#
_symmetry.space_group_name_H-M   'P 1'
#
loop_
_entity.id
_entity.type
_entity.pdbx_description
1 polymer ?
#
loop_
_entity_poly.entity_id
_entity_poly.type
_entity_poly.pdbx_seq_one_letter_code
_entity_poly.pdbx_strand_id
1 'polypeptide(L)'
;MLTRLFLGSSRLCARMGWWTMTVASLVYAGPLPSLAAFDRGRLSYALLLSRKSGTSQALFERLLKRDFGKDAAIDLEIAEMAMRLGNPSLGRDLLQKIAQRDQGHATVVAETMHRYLTQVLDGTVSDTLHRQIEALALGSGSRVTIITLSGHYLEMFELWKEQALKYVDQRFLVIALDSKAVEVASRLECCRVLDISSYFLFDTKGKINPHSRHLLWVLRSLILRTLLERGHAVYSMDIDAVAVADLDTMLATLPQADIVAQEDFSIPMDVARKQGFILCCGFMVFHPTTATLAFMKRFADQVILELDDQLALNHQIAESGITNMETQAAYRRFTADGATIVCPDKQRVSRDVSYGTVVRHFQQRNESIAELRQKLGIG
;
A
#
# COMPACT_ATOMS: atom_id res chain seq x y z
N MET A 1 -31.10 -3.66 21.64
CA MET A 1 -30.32 -2.72 22.48
C MET A 1 -28.84 -3.09 22.53
N LEU A 2 -28.47 -4.28 23.00
CA LEU A 2 -27.08 -4.72 23.23
C LEU A 2 -26.10 -4.50 22.06
N THR A 3 -26.45 -4.84 20.82
CA THR A 3 -25.58 -4.60 19.65
C THR A 3 -25.16 -3.13 19.50
N ARG A 4 -26.06 -2.17 19.73
CA ARG A 4 -25.72 -0.74 19.66
C ARG A 4 -24.76 -0.33 20.78
N LEU A 5 -24.91 -0.91 21.97
CA LEU A 5 -23.99 -0.69 23.09
C LEU A 5 -22.58 -1.18 22.74
N PHE A 6 -22.45 -2.42 22.27
CA PHE A 6 -21.16 -2.99 21.85
C PHE A 6 -20.50 -2.22 20.70
N LEU A 7 -21.27 -1.81 19.68
CA LEU A 7 -20.75 -0.96 18.61
C LEU A 7 -20.25 0.39 19.14
N GLY A 8 -20.98 1.02 20.07
CA GLY A 8 -20.56 2.23 20.76
C GLY A 8 -19.26 2.04 21.56
N SER A 9 -19.20 0.99 22.40
CA SER A 9 -18.01 0.62 23.17
C SER A 9 -16.80 0.38 22.27
N SER A 10 -16.96 -0.30 21.12
CA SER A 10 -15.85 -0.54 20.18
C SER A 10 -15.23 0.77 19.66
N ARG A 11 -16.04 1.80 19.43
CA ARG A 11 -15.58 3.12 18.95
C ARG A 11 -14.84 3.88 20.05
N LEU A 12 -15.29 3.75 21.30
CA LEU A 12 -14.60 4.32 22.46
C LEU A 12 -13.26 3.62 22.70
N CYS A 13 -13.24 2.28 22.76
CA CYS A 13 -12.02 1.48 22.91
C CYS A 13 -10.99 1.79 21.81
N ALA A 14 -11.39 1.88 20.55
CA ALA A 14 -10.51 2.22 19.43
C ALA A 14 -9.96 3.66 19.51
N ARG A 15 -10.70 4.61 20.10
CA ARG A 15 -10.19 5.96 20.37
C ARG A 15 -9.12 5.97 21.47
N MET A 16 -9.27 5.10 22.47
CA MET A 16 -8.32 4.93 23.59
C MET A 16 -7.14 3.99 23.29
N GLY A 17 -7.06 3.39 22.09
CA GLY A 17 -6.03 2.39 21.75
C GLY A 17 -6.23 1.02 22.41
N TRP A 18 -7.41 0.73 22.96
CA TRP A 18 -7.71 -0.55 23.62
C TRP A 18 -8.16 -1.60 22.60
N TRP A 19 -7.22 -2.05 21.76
CA TRP A 19 -7.51 -2.87 20.58
C TRP A 19 -8.15 -4.22 20.91
N THR A 20 -7.66 -4.95 21.92
CA THR A 20 -8.29 -6.21 22.38
C THR A 20 -9.74 -6.02 22.84
N MET A 21 -10.05 -4.90 23.52
CA MET A 21 -11.43 -4.58 23.94
C MET A 21 -12.31 -4.14 22.76
N THR A 22 -11.71 -3.56 21.72
CA THR A 22 -12.36 -3.26 20.45
C THR A 22 -12.73 -4.55 19.72
N VAL A 23 -11.81 -5.52 19.62
CA VAL A 23 -12.06 -6.87 19.06
C VAL A 23 -13.18 -7.55 19.84
N ALA A 24 -13.09 -7.61 21.18
CA ALA A 24 -14.12 -8.21 22.02
C ALA A 24 -15.49 -7.58 21.76
N SER A 25 -15.59 -6.25 21.82
CA SER A 25 -16.83 -5.52 21.59
C SER A 25 -17.46 -5.85 20.23
N LEU A 26 -16.66 -5.90 19.16
CA LEU A 26 -17.16 -6.19 17.80
C LEU A 26 -17.58 -7.66 17.64
N VAL A 27 -16.83 -8.61 18.20
CA VAL A 27 -17.19 -10.04 18.18
C VAL A 27 -18.47 -10.29 18.99
N TYR A 28 -18.68 -9.59 20.12
CA TYR A 28 -19.91 -9.68 20.91
C TYR A 28 -21.10 -8.90 20.35
N ALA A 29 -20.90 -7.97 19.41
CA ALA A 29 -21.99 -7.18 18.82
C ALA A 29 -22.95 -8.03 17.97
N GLY A 30 -22.43 -9.06 17.27
CA GLY A 30 -23.20 -10.00 16.45
C GLY A 30 -22.34 -10.83 15.48
N PRO A 31 -22.96 -11.72 14.68
CA PRO A 31 -22.34 -12.38 13.53
C PRO A 31 -21.75 -11.38 12.52
N LEU A 32 -20.63 -11.70 11.88
CA LEU A 32 -20.02 -10.85 10.86
C LEU A 32 -20.99 -10.35 9.77
N PRO A 33 -21.88 -11.16 9.16
CA PRO A 33 -22.85 -10.68 8.16
C PRO A 33 -23.78 -9.56 8.67
N SER A 34 -24.01 -9.47 9.98
CA SER A 34 -24.86 -8.46 10.60
C SER A 34 -24.15 -7.13 10.91
N LEU A 35 -22.82 -7.09 10.78
CA LEU A 35 -22.03 -5.88 11.01
C LEU A 35 -21.91 -5.08 9.71
N ALA A 36 -22.03 -3.75 9.81
CA ALA A 36 -21.74 -2.86 8.68
C ALA A 36 -20.27 -2.97 8.25
N ALA A 37 -19.98 -2.80 6.97
CA ALA A 37 -18.62 -2.94 6.41
C ALA A 37 -17.57 -2.08 7.16
N PHE A 38 -17.93 -0.87 7.61
CA PHE A 38 -17.07 -0.01 8.42
C PHE A 38 -16.72 -0.62 9.80
N ASP A 39 -17.65 -1.34 10.42
CA ASP A 39 -17.41 -2.02 11.70
C ASP A 39 -16.60 -3.32 11.50
N ARG A 40 -16.76 -4.02 10.37
CA ARG A 40 -15.89 -5.16 9.98
C ARG A 40 -14.46 -4.72 9.66
N GLY A 41 -14.30 -3.61 8.94
CA GLY A 41 -13.00 -2.96 8.73
C GLY A 41 -12.31 -2.57 10.04
N ARG A 42 -13.06 -2.02 11.02
CA ARG A 42 -12.52 -1.75 12.36
C ARG A 42 -12.11 -3.03 13.09
N LEU A 43 -12.87 -4.13 12.96
CA LEU A 43 -12.50 -5.40 13.55
C LEU A 43 -11.19 -5.93 12.96
N SER A 44 -11.07 -5.95 11.62
CA SER A 44 -9.85 -6.34 10.90
C SER A 44 -8.64 -5.52 11.35
N TYR A 45 -8.79 -4.20 11.49
CA TYR A 45 -7.74 -3.30 11.99
C TYR A 45 -7.41 -3.52 13.49
N ALA A 46 -8.41 -3.77 14.33
CA ALA A 46 -8.20 -4.04 15.75
C ALA A 46 -7.54 -5.41 15.99
N LEU A 47 -7.79 -6.40 15.12
CA LEU A 47 -7.09 -7.69 15.13
C LEU A 47 -5.60 -7.49 14.76
N LEU A 48 -5.30 -6.69 13.73
CA LEU A 48 -3.92 -6.30 13.39
C LEU A 48 -3.19 -5.69 14.60
N LEU A 49 -3.74 -4.62 15.17
CA LEU A 49 -3.12 -3.92 16.30
C LEU A 49 -3.15 -4.70 17.64
N SER A 50 -3.78 -5.87 17.66
CA SER A 50 -3.74 -6.80 18.81
C SER A 50 -3.24 -8.20 18.45
N ARG A 51 -2.49 -8.37 17.34
CA ARG A 51 -1.93 -9.65 16.86
C ARG A 51 -1.17 -10.48 17.91
N LYS A 52 -0.51 -9.81 18.85
CA LYS A 52 0.23 -10.42 19.98
C LYS A 52 -0.66 -10.81 21.18
N SER A 53 -1.97 -10.57 21.14
CA SER A 53 -2.91 -10.84 22.24
C SER A 53 -3.57 -12.22 22.10
N GLY A 54 -3.30 -13.13 23.03
CA GLY A 54 -3.98 -14.43 23.10
C GLY A 54 -5.51 -14.31 23.23
N THR A 55 -6.01 -13.26 23.88
CA THR A 55 -7.45 -12.95 23.93
C THR A 55 -8.01 -12.62 22.56
N SER A 56 -7.31 -11.83 21.74
CA SER A 56 -7.73 -11.54 20.36
C SER A 56 -7.71 -12.79 19.48
N GLN A 57 -6.73 -13.69 19.69
CA GLN A 57 -6.67 -14.98 19.00
C GLN A 57 -7.85 -15.89 19.37
N ALA A 58 -8.17 -16.05 20.67
CA ALA A 58 -9.33 -16.82 21.12
C ALA A 58 -10.68 -16.23 20.63
N LEU A 59 -10.78 -14.90 20.52
CA LEU A 59 -11.94 -14.22 19.95
C LEU A 59 -12.05 -14.44 18.44
N PHE A 60 -10.92 -14.46 17.72
CA PHE A 60 -10.89 -14.80 16.29
C PHE A 60 -11.27 -16.26 16.04
N GLU A 61 -10.78 -17.22 16.83
CA GLU A 61 -11.23 -18.61 16.75
C GLU A 61 -12.73 -18.77 16.97
N ARG A 62 -13.30 -18.02 17.92
CA ARG A 62 -14.74 -18.02 18.18
C ARG A 62 -15.52 -17.48 16.98
N LEU A 63 -15.02 -16.42 16.35
CA LEU A 63 -15.57 -15.84 15.13
C LEU A 63 -15.48 -16.84 13.97
N LEU A 64 -14.33 -17.51 13.78
CA LEU A 64 -14.15 -18.57 12.78
C LEU A 64 -15.17 -19.70 12.97
N LYS A 65 -15.28 -20.25 14.20
CA LYS A 65 -16.26 -21.30 14.56
C LYS A 65 -17.72 -20.86 14.37
N ARG A 66 -18.01 -19.55 14.48
CA ARG A 66 -19.38 -19.00 14.41
C ARG A 66 -19.80 -18.65 12.99
N ASP A 67 -18.92 -18.03 12.21
CA ASP A 67 -19.29 -17.32 10.98
C ASP A 67 -18.72 -17.98 9.71
N PHE A 68 -17.61 -18.73 9.79
CA PHE A 68 -17.00 -19.35 8.62
C PHE A 68 -17.90 -20.45 8.02
N GLY A 69 -17.99 -20.48 6.69
CA GLY A 69 -18.79 -21.45 5.95
C GLY A 69 -20.25 -21.06 5.73
N LYS A 70 -20.66 -19.86 6.16
CA LYS A 70 -22.05 -19.37 6.00
C LYS A 70 -22.25 -18.47 4.80
N ASP A 71 -21.22 -17.72 4.42
CA ASP A 71 -21.24 -16.76 3.31
C ASP A 71 -19.82 -16.63 2.77
N ALA A 72 -19.64 -16.78 1.45
CA ALA A 72 -18.31 -16.84 0.86
C ALA A 72 -17.58 -15.48 0.81
N ALA A 73 -18.31 -14.35 0.77
CA ALA A 73 -17.70 -13.02 0.85
C ALA A 73 -17.23 -12.72 2.29
N ILE A 74 -17.99 -13.16 3.30
CA ILE A 74 -17.56 -13.10 4.69
C ILE A 74 -16.37 -14.03 4.95
N ASP A 75 -16.34 -15.23 4.37
CA ASP A 75 -15.19 -16.13 4.51
C ASP A 75 -13.89 -15.52 3.95
N LEU A 76 -13.96 -14.75 2.85
CA LEU A 76 -12.82 -13.99 2.32
C LEU A 76 -12.34 -12.93 3.32
N GLU A 77 -13.25 -12.17 3.94
CA GLU A 77 -12.88 -11.23 5.02
C GLU A 77 -12.26 -11.94 6.24
N ILE A 78 -12.73 -13.15 6.59
CA ILE A 78 -12.16 -13.95 7.68
C ILE A 78 -10.72 -14.39 7.34
N ALA A 79 -10.45 -14.76 6.08
CA ALA A 79 -9.10 -15.11 5.65
C ALA A 79 -8.12 -13.91 5.73
N GLU A 80 -8.58 -12.71 5.36
CA GLU A 80 -7.80 -11.46 5.55
C GLU A 80 -7.57 -11.13 7.03
N MET A 81 -8.57 -11.34 7.88
CA MET A 81 -8.43 -11.18 9.33
C MET A 81 -7.40 -12.15 9.92
N ALA A 82 -7.27 -13.39 9.39
CA ALA A 82 -6.23 -14.33 9.81
C ALA A 82 -4.82 -13.84 9.44
N MET A 83 -4.63 -13.30 8.22
CA MET A 83 -3.36 -12.70 7.79
C MET A 83 -2.95 -11.55 8.72
N ARG A 84 -3.88 -10.61 8.98
CA ARG A 84 -3.66 -9.45 9.85
C ARG A 84 -3.39 -9.80 11.31
N LEU A 85 -3.95 -10.90 11.80
CA LEU A 85 -3.65 -11.45 13.13
C LEU A 85 -2.23 -12.06 13.22
N GLY A 86 -1.45 -12.04 12.13
CA GLY A 86 -0.11 -12.62 12.08
C GLY A 86 -0.09 -14.11 11.73
N ASN A 87 -1.17 -14.65 11.15
CA ASN A 87 -1.26 -16.05 10.73
C ASN A 87 -1.61 -16.18 9.23
N PRO A 88 -0.68 -15.83 8.33
CA PRO A 88 -0.93 -15.89 6.89
C PRO A 88 -1.10 -17.33 6.38
N SER A 89 -0.48 -18.33 7.01
CA SER A 89 -0.71 -19.75 6.70
C SER A 89 -2.16 -20.15 6.91
N LEU A 90 -2.79 -19.74 8.02
CA LEU A 90 -4.22 -19.95 8.22
C LEU A 90 -5.06 -19.19 7.19
N GLY A 91 -4.68 -17.96 6.83
CA GLY A 91 -5.33 -17.22 5.73
C GLY A 91 -5.33 -18.02 4.41
N ARG A 92 -4.17 -18.56 4.01
CA ARG A 92 -3.99 -19.41 2.82
C ARG A 92 -4.87 -20.66 2.88
N ASP A 93 -4.91 -21.32 4.03
CA ASP A 93 -5.66 -22.57 4.22
C ASP A 93 -7.18 -22.33 4.25
N LEU A 94 -7.63 -21.15 4.70
CA LEU A 94 -9.02 -20.72 4.60
C LEU A 94 -9.41 -20.42 3.15
N LEU A 95 -8.56 -19.70 2.40
CA LEU A 95 -8.76 -19.45 0.97
C LEU A 95 -8.88 -20.76 0.18
N GLN A 96 -8.05 -21.76 0.48
CA GLN A 96 -8.15 -23.10 -0.13
C GLN A 96 -9.52 -23.76 0.13
N LYS A 97 -10.04 -23.65 1.35
CA LYS A 97 -11.35 -24.21 1.73
C LYS A 97 -12.53 -23.48 1.08
N ILE A 98 -12.42 -22.18 0.85
CA ILE A 98 -13.43 -21.40 0.11
C ILE A 98 -13.46 -21.86 -1.35
N ALA A 99 -12.28 -21.94 -1.99
CA ALA A 99 -12.11 -22.42 -3.37
C ALA A 99 -12.66 -23.84 -3.59
N GLN A 100 -12.57 -24.72 -2.60
CA GLN A 100 -13.08 -26.09 -2.70
C GLN A 100 -14.59 -26.25 -2.48
N ARG A 101 -15.27 -25.24 -1.90
CA ARG A 101 -16.66 -25.38 -1.41
C ARG A 101 -17.69 -24.68 -2.28
N ASP A 102 -17.35 -23.52 -2.82
CA ASP A 102 -18.30 -22.64 -3.49
C ASP A 102 -18.21 -22.73 -5.02
N GLN A 103 -19.28 -22.36 -5.73
CA GLN A 103 -19.31 -22.23 -7.18
C GLN A 103 -19.72 -20.80 -7.58
N GLY A 104 -18.75 -19.92 -7.76
CA GLY A 104 -19.01 -18.56 -8.24
C GLY A 104 -17.82 -17.62 -8.16
N HIS A 105 -18.12 -16.32 -8.10
CA HIS A 105 -17.12 -15.25 -8.05
C HIS A 105 -16.17 -15.37 -6.85
N ALA A 106 -16.71 -15.74 -5.68
CA ALA A 106 -15.90 -15.91 -4.47
C ALA A 106 -14.90 -17.08 -4.60
N THR A 107 -15.26 -18.15 -5.32
CA THR A 107 -14.34 -19.26 -5.67
C THR A 107 -13.14 -18.75 -6.45
N VAL A 108 -13.38 -18.00 -7.54
CA VAL A 108 -12.31 -17.46 -8.41
C VAL A 108 -11.40 -16.51 -7.62
N VAL A 109 -11.97 -15.67 -6.75
CA VAL A 109 -11.20 -14.81 -5.84
C VAL A 109 -10.36 -15.66 -4.88
N ALA A 110 -10.95 -16.68 -4.26
CA ALA A 110 -10.27 -17.53 -3.28
C ALA A 110 -9.13 -18.35 -3.90
N GLU A 111 -9.34 -18.97 -5.07
CA GLU A 111 -8.30 -19.69 -5.83
C GLU A 111 -7.12 -18.77 -6.17
N THR A 112 -7.44 -17.58 -6.69
CA THR A 112 -6.46 -16.58 -7.10
C THR A 112 -5.64 -16.10 -5.91
N MET A 113 -6.30 -15.70 -4.82
CA MET A 113 -5.62 -15.26 -3.60
C MET A 113 -4.85 -16.40 -2.91
N HIS A 114 -5.37 -17.63 -2.92
CA HIS A 114 -4.68 -18.81 -2.38
C HIS A 114 -3.36 -19.08 -3.12
N ARG A 115 -3.38 -19.05 -4.45
CA ARG A 115 -2.19 -19.20 -5.30
C ARG A 115 -1.13 -18.16 -4.94
N TYR A 116 -1.52 -16.89 -4.79
CA TYR A 116 -0.57 -15.82 -4.51
C TYR A 116 -0.05 -15.81 -3.09
N LEU A 117 -0.90 -16.06 -2.10
CA LEU A 117 -0.42 -16.18 -0.73
C LEU A 117 0.51 -17.39 -0.55
N THR A 118 0.32 -18.46 -1.34
CA THR A 118 1.28 -19.57 -1.43
C THR A 118 2.62 -19.08 -1.98
N GLN A 119 2.63 -18.46 -3.17
CA GLN A 119 3.85 -17.92 -3.80
C GLN A 119 4.57 -16.83 -2.99
N VAL A 120 3.85 -16.08 -2.15
CA VAL A 120 4.41 -15.11 -1.20
C VAL A 120 5.08 -15.83 -0.04
N LEU A 121 4.44 -16.85 0.53
CA LEU A 121 4.93 -17.59 1.70
C LEU A 121 6.07 -18.57 1.38
N ASP A 122 6.13 -19.11 0.16
CA ASP A 122 7.21 -19.99 -0.29
C ASP A 122 8.39 -19.25 -0.97
N GLY A 123 8.23 -17.95 -1.24
CA GLY A 123 9.25 -17.10 -1.87
C GLY A 123 9.21 -17.05 -3.40
N THR A 124 8.44 -17.92 -4.08
CA THR A 124 8.36 -18.02 -5.55
C THR A 124 8.01 -16.69 -6.22
N VAL A 125 7.22 -15.84 -5.57
CA VAL A 125 6.90 -14.49 -6.09
C VAL A 125 8.15 -13.61 -6.16
N SER A 126 9.03 -13.68 -5.16
CA SER A 126 10.28 -12.89 -5.12
C SER A 126 11.21 -13.32 -6.25
N ASP A 127 11.39 -14.63 -6.44
CA ASP A 127 12.22 -15.21 -7.51
C ASP A 127 11.68 -14.91 -8.92
N THR A 128 10.35 -14.83 -9.04
CA THR A 128 9.69 -14.47 -10.30
C THR A 128 9.88 -12.99 -10.61
N LEU A 129 9.64 -12.10 -9.65
CA LEU A 129 9.91 -10.67 -9.79
C LEU A 129 11.39 -10.39 -10.05
N HIS A 130 12.30 -11.10 -9.40
CA HIS A 130 13.75 -11.00 -9.65
C HIS A 130 14.09 -11.30 -11.11
N ARG A 131 13.62 -12.43 -11.66
CA ARG A 131 13.88 -12.81 -13.05
C ARG A 131 13.24 -11.85 -14.05
N GLN A 132 12.02 -11.40 -13.78
CA GLN A 132 11.34 -10.43 -14.65
C GLN A 132 12.08 -9.08 -14.66
N ILE A 133 12.46 -8.53 -13.51
CA ILE A 133 13.16 -7.23 -13.41
C ILE A 133 14.54 -7.29 -14.09
N GLU A 134 15.24 -8.42 -13.99
CA GLU A 134 16.51 -8.65 -14.67
C GLU A 134 16.38 -8.63 -16.19
N ALA A 135 15.33 -9.28 -16.72
CA ALA A 135 15.04 -9.31 -18.15
C ALA A 135 14.67 -7.92 -18.75
N LEU A 136 14.31 -6.93 -17.93
CA LEU A 136 14.01 -5.56 -18.39
C LEU A 136 15.26 -4.71 -18.68
N ALA A 137 16.46 -5.20 -18.33
CA ALA A 137 17.75 -4.57 -18.64
C ALA A 137 17.83 -3.06 -18.26
N LEU A 138 17.44 -2.72 -17.03
CA LEU A 138 17.33 -1.33 -16.53
C LEU A 138 18.68 -0.57 -16.42
N GLY A 139 19.81 -1.26 -16.61
CA GLY A 139 21.16 -0.73 -16.56
C GLY A 139 21.68 -0.52 -15.13
N SER A 140 22.87 -1.04 -14.82
CA SER A 140 23.43 -1.04 -13.45
C SER A 140 23.49 0.36 -12.81
N GLY A 141 23.11 0.45 -11.53
CA GLY A 141 23.22 1.68 -10.74
C GLY A 141 22.32 2.84 -11.16
N SER A 142 21.43 2.65 -12.14
CA SER A 142 20.59 3.71 -12.67
C SER A 142 19.48 4.11 -11.70
N ARG A 143 19.01 5.35 -11.83
CA ARG A 143 17.74 5.76 -11.24
C ARG A 143 16.58 5.18 -12.05
N VAL A 144 15.52 4.72 -11.38
CA VAL A 144 14.31 4.20 -12.01
C VAL A 144 13.09 4.86 -11.37
N THR A 145 12.18 5.38 -12.18
CA THR A 145 10.88 5.86 -11.69
C THR A 145 9.85 4.75 -11.88
N ILE A 146 9.31 4.22 -10.79
CA ILE A 146 8.24 3.22 -10.84
C ILE A 146 6.87 3.90 -10.77
N ILE A 147 5.93 3.35 -11.53
CA ILE A 147 4.53 3.74 -11.49
C ILE A 147 3.64 2.51 -11.64
N THR A 148 2.51 2.49 -10.95
CA THR A 148 1.50 1.45 -11.10
C THR A 148 0.41 1.91 -12.08
N LEU A 149 0.06 1.07 -13.06
CA LEU A 149 -0.93 1.38 -14.08
C LEU A 149 -1.98 0.28 -14.25
N SER A 150 -3.25 0.65 -14.28
CA SER A 150 -4.35 -0.16 -14.81
C SER A 150 -5.05 0.58 -15.95
N GLY A 151 -5.75 -0.15 -16.82
CA GLY A 151 -6.55 0.39 -17.92
C GLY A 151 -7.63 1.39 -17.49
N HIS A 152 -8.01 1.40 -16.20
CA HIS A 152 -8.93 2.40 -15.63
C HIS A 152 -8.33 3.80 -15.48
N TYR A 153 -6.99 3.92 -15.44
CA TYR A 153 -6.29 5.18 -15.17
C TYR A 153 -5.51 5.73 -16.38
N LEU A 154 -5.79 5.26 -17.61
CA LEU A 154 -5.02 5.65 -18.81
C LEU A 154 -5.05 7.16 -19.10
N GLU A 155 -6.18 7.83 -18.90
CA GLU A 155 -6.28 9.28 -19.14
C GLU A 155 -5.45 10.09 -18.11
N MET A 156 -5.40 9.61 -16.86
CA MET A 156 -4.51 10.16 -15.83
C MET A 156 -3.04 9.86 -16.17
N PHE A 157 -2.75 8.66 -16.69
CA PHE A 157 -1.39 8.27 -17.08
C PHE A 157 -0.82 9.13 -18.20
N GLU A 158 -1.62 9.50 -19.20
CA GLU A 158 -1.16 10.42 -20.25
C GLU A 158 -0.76 11.79 -19.68
N LEU A 159 -1.61 12.36 -18.81
CA LEU A 159 -1.31 13.61 -18.09
C LEU A 159 -0.09 13.49 -17.17
N TRP A 160 0.04 12.38 -16.44
CA TRP A 160 1.20 12.09 -15.59
C TRP A 160 2.48 12.00 -16.42
N LYS A 161 2.44 11.28 -17.55
CA LYS A 161 3.57 11.06 -18.47
C LYS A 161 4.04 12.35 -19.11
N GLU A 162 3.12 13.20 -19.61
CA GLU A 162 3.45 14.51 -20.18
C GLU A 162 4.21 15.42 -19.21
N GLN A 163 3.97 15.26 -17.92
CA GLN A 163 4.64 16.01 -16.85
C GLN A 163 5.93 15.32 -16.40
N ALA A 164 5.93 14.00 -16.22
CA ALA A 164 7.11 13.21 -15.87
C ALA A 164 8.23 13.39 -16.91
N LEU A 165 7.91 13.41 -18.22
CA LEU A 165 8.89 13.64 -19.28
C LEU A 165 9.60 15.01 -19.22
N LYS A 166 9.02 16.00 -18.50
CA LYS A 166 9.59 17.34 -18.31
C LYS A 166 10.40 17.49 -17.03
N TYR A 167 10.06 16.72 -15.99
CA TYR A 167 10.46 17.00 -14.61
C TYR A 167 11.07 15.80 -13.86
N VAL A 168 11.14 14.64 -14.52
CA VAL A 168 11.62 13.38 -13.96
C VAL A 168 12.51 12.67 -14.99
N ASP A 169 13.55 11.96 -14.53
CA ASP A 169 14.41 11.13 -15.40
C ASP A 169 13.56 10.09 -16.15
N GLN A 170 13.79 9.97 -17.47
CA GLN A 170 12.90 9.32 -18.44
C GLN A 170 12.99 7.77 -18.42
N ARG A 171 13.43 7.18 -17.31
CA ARG A 171 13.57 5.74 -17.10
C ARG A 171 12.37 5.21 -16.32
N PHE A 172 11.26 5.01 -17.02
CA PHE A 172 10.01 4.61 -16.41
C PHE A 172 9.86 3.09 -16.37
N LEU A 173 9.59 2.54 -15.18
CA LEU A 173 9.16 1.15 -15.00
C LEU A 173 7.67 1.14 -14.66
N VAL A 174 6.85 0.76 -15.63
CA VAL A 174 5.40 0.63 -15.47
C VAL A 174 5.09 -0.76 -14.95
N ILE A 175 4.55 -0.81 -13.74
CA ILE A 175 3.99 -2.00 -13.10
C ILE A 175 2.54 -2.13 -13.60
N ALA A 176 2.32 -3.00 -14.58
CA ALA A 176 1.04 -3.13 -15.27
C ALA A 176 0.12 -4.14 -14.57
N LEU A 177 -1.07 -3.68 -14.18
CA LEU A 177 -2.07 -4.45 -13.42
C LEU A 177 -3.08 -5.20 -14.30
N ASP A 178 -3.17 -4.87 -15.59
CA ASP A 178 -4.03 -5.53 -16.57
C ASP A 178 -3.43 -5.49 -17.97
N SER A 179 -3.97 -6.29 -18.88
CA SER A 179 -3.52 -6.39 -20.26
C SER A 179 -3.64 -5.07 -21.04
N LYS A 180 -4.53 -4.16 -20.64
CA LYS A 180 -4.68 -2.85 -21.30
C LYS A 180 -3.55 -1.90 -20.89
N ALA A 181 -3.15 -1.92 -19.62
CA ALA A 181 -1.96 -1.23 -19.14
C ALA A 181 -0.68 -1.76 -19.82
N VAL A 182 -0.56 -3.08 -19.99
CA VAL A 182 0.55 -3.68 -20.77
C VAL A 182 0.54 -3.17 -22.21
N GLU A 183 -0.59 -3.25 -22.92
CA GLU A 183 -0.72 -2.81 -24.32
C GLU A 183 -0.30 -1.35 -24.53
N VAL A 184 -0.72 -0.45 -23.63
CA VAL A 184 -0.40 0.99 -23.73
C VAL A 184 1.05 1.27 -23.36
N ALA A 185 1.53 0.75 -22.23
CA ALA A 185 2.87 1.03 -21.75
C ALA A 185 3.97 0.42 -22.65
N SER A 186 3.72 -0.74 -23.26
CA SER A 186 4.68 -1.39 -24.18
C SER A 186 4.88 -0.65 -25.51
N ARG A 187 4.04 0.34 -25.83
CA ARG A 187 4.20 1.21 -27.02
C ARG A 187 5.07 2.44 -26.76
N LEU A 188 5.50 2.67 -25.52
CA LEU A 188 6.26 3.86 -25.12
C LEU A 188 7.75 3.51 -24.97
N GLU A 189 8.62 4.11 -25.79
CA GLU A 189 10.07 3.80 -25.80
C GLU A 189 10.77 4.09 -24.46
N CYS A 190 10.30 5.11 -23.73
CA CYS A 190 10.76 5.50 -22.40
C CYS A 190 10.30 4.54 -21.28
N CYS A 191 9.40 3.60 -21.58
CA CYS A 191 8.88 2.66 -20.60
C CYS A 191 9.56 1.29 -20.70
N ARG A 192 9.72 0.65 -19.55
CA ARG A 192 9.83 -0.81 -19.39
C ARG A 192 8.59 -1.28 -18.65
N VAL A 193 8.08 -2.45 -19.01
CA VAL A 193 6.80 -2.95 -18.51
C VAL A 193 7.03 -4.22 -17.71
N LEU A 194 6.67 -4.16 -16.43
CA LEU A 194 6.59 -5.34 -15.57
C LEU A 194 5.13 -5.78 -15.52
N ASP A 195 4.80 -6.81 -16.29
CA ASP A 195 3.47 -7.40 -16.32
C ASP A 195 3.24 -8.25 -15.05
N ILE A 196 2.39 -7.73 -14.16
CA ILE A 196 1.83 -8.45 -13.02
C ILE A 196 0.31 -8.61 -13.13
N SER A 197 -0.25 -8.50 -14.35
CA SER A 197 -1.70 -8.53 -14.58
C SER A 197 -2.37 -9.80 -14.10
N SER A 198 -1.68 -10.94 -14.18
CA SER A 198 -2.19 -12.20 -13.65
C SER A 198 -2.57 -12.11 -12.17
N TYR A 199 -1.87 -11.29 -11.37
CA TYR A 199 -2.09 -11.17 -9.93
C TYR A 199 -3.40 -10.50 -9.52
N PHE A 200 -4.16 -9.95 -10.47
CA PHE A 200 -5.32 -9.11 -10.18
C PHE A 200 -6.60 -9.61 -10.82
N LEU A 201 -7.68 -9.49 -10.06
CA LEU A 201 -9.04 -9.66 -10.55
C LEU A 201 -9.69 -8.28 -10.69
N PHE A 202 -10.56 -8.15 -11.68
CA PHE A 202 -11.29 -6.93 -11.95
C PHE A 202 -12.79 -7.21 -11.93
N ASP A 203 -13.59 -6.22 -11.50
CA ASP A 203 -15.03 -6.26 -11.62
C ASP A 203 -15.50 -5.94 -13.05
N THR A 204 -16.80 -6.05 -13.30
CA THR A 204 -17.41 -5.77 -14.61
C THR A 204 -17.31 -4.31 -15.04
N LYS A 205 -16.79 -3.41 -14.19
CA LYS A 205 -16.54 -2.00 -14.48
C LYS A 205 -15.05 -1.70 -14.67
N GLY A 206 -14.19 -2.74 -14.72
CA GLY A 206 -12.74 -2.58 -14.83
C GLY A 206 -12.06 -2.08 -13.56
N LYS A 207 -12.72 -2.14 -12.40
CA LYS A 207 -12.10 -1.79 -11.11
C LYS A 207 -11.47 -3.02 -10.48
N ILE A 208 -10.28 -2.85 -9.92
CA ILE A 208 -9.58 -3.88 -9.16
C ILE A 208 -10.47 -4.43 -8.03
N ASN A 209 -10.57 -5.75 -7.92
CA ASN A 209 -11.32 -6.41 -6.87
C ASN A 209 -10.70 -6.04 -5.50
N PRO A 210 -11.50 -5.64 -4.48
CA PRO A 210 -10.98 -5.23 -3.19
C PRO A 210 -10.01 -6.23 -2.54
N HIS A 211 -10.27 -7.54 -2.67
CA HIS A 211 -9.44 -8.59 -2.09
C HIS A 211 -8.08 -8.71 -2.79
N SER A 212 -8.03 -8.65 -4.13
CA SER A 212 -6.76 -8.66 -4.87
C SER A 212 -6.02 -7.32 -4.83
N ARG A 213 -6.71 -6.20 -4.56
CA ARG A 213 -6.07 -4.88 -4.39
C ARG A 213 -5.00 -4.90 -3.31
N HIS A 214 -5.19 -5.69 -2.25
CA HIS A 214 -4.20 -5.88 -1.19
C HIS A 214 -2.83 -6.38 -1.70
N LEU A 215 -2.81 -7.14 -2.80
CA LEU A 215 -1.57 -7.64 -3.43
C LEU A 215 -0.77 -6.54 -4.14
N LEU A 216 -1.40 -5.40 -4.52
CA LEU A 216 -0.67 -4.29 -5.13
C LEU A 216 0.43 -3.79 -4.20
N TRP A 217 0.09 -3.55 -2.94
CA TRP A 217 1.01 -3.01 -1.94
C TRP A 217 2.12 -4.02 -1.60
N VAL A 218 1.78 -5.31 -1.49
CA VAL A 218 2.74 -6.41 -1.32
C VAL A 218 3.72 -6.48 -2.50
N LEU A 219 3.22 -6.52 -3.73
CA LEU A 219 4.06 -6.58 -4.92
C LEU A 219 4.88 -5.29 -5.11
N ARG A 220 4.33 -4.11 -4.82
CA ARG A 220 5.04 -2.81 -4.85
C ARG A 220 6.25 -2.81 -3.92
N SER A 221 6.08 -3.25 -2.67
CA SER A 221 7.19 -3.32 -1.70
C SER A 221 8.26 -4.35 -2.08
N LEU A 222 7.87 -5.51 -2.63
CA LEU A 222 8.81 -6.52 -3.14
C LEU A 222 9.58 -6.05 -4.37
N ILE A 223 8.91 -5.37 -5.32
CA ILE A 223 9.54 -4.76 -6.50
C ILE A 223 10.54 -3.68 -6.08
N LEU A 224 10.15 -2.79 -5.15
CA LEU A 224 11.03 -1.76 -4.59
C LEU A 224 12.29 -2.37 -3.97
N ARG A 225 12.14 -3.40 -3.11
CA ARG A 225 13.28 -4.11 -2.51
C ARG A 225 14.19 -4.70 -3.59
N THR A 226 13.61 -5.39 -4.58
CA THR A 226 14.31 -6.07 -5.68
C THR A 226 15.10 -5.12 -6.60
N LEU A 227 14.64 -3.88 -6.76
CA LEU A 227 15.36 -2.82 -7.48
C LEU A 227 16.52 -2.25 -6.67
N LEU A 228 16.29 -1.99 -5.38
CA LEU A 228 17.32 -1.49 -4.46
C LEU A 228 18.44 -2.51 -4.25
N GLU A 229 18.10 -3.81 -4.16
CA GLU A 229 19.04 -4.93 -4.06
C GLU A 229 19.95 -5.03 -5.31
N ARG A 230 19.52 -4.49 -6.46
CA ARG A 230 20.32 -4.33 -7.69
C ARG A 230 21.07 -2.99 -7.79
N GLY A 231 21.05 -2.18 -6.74
CA GLY A 231 21.77 -0.90 -6.68
C GLY A 231 21.07 0.25 -7.39
N HIS A 232 19.78 0.14 -7.73
CA HIS A 232 19.03 1.25 -8.31
C HIS A 232 18.55 2.24 -7.25
N ALA A 233 18.62 3.54 -7.54
CA ALA A 233 17.82 4.53 -6.82
C ALA A 233 16.39 4.54 -7.40
N VAL A 234 15.37 4.58 -6.56
CA VAL A 234 13.97 4.42 -7.02
C VAL A 234 13.11 5.61 -6.64
N TYR A 235 12.40 6.19 -7.62
CA TYR A 235 11.31 7.13 -7.41
C TYR A 235 10.00 6.35 -7.48
N SER A 236 9.29 6.22 -6.36
CA SER A 236 7.98 5.57 -6.27
C SER A 236 6.89 6.63 -6.32
N MET A 237 6.08 6.60 -7.38
CA MET A 237 4.99 7.54 -7.58
C MET A 237 3.67 6.79 -7.79
N ASP A 238 2.63 7.17 -7.04
CA ASP A 238 1.26 6.77 -7.37
C ASP A 238 0.80 7.51 -8.64
N ILE A 239 -0.17 6.93 -9.35
CA ILE A 239 -0.68 7.48 -10.62
C ILE A 239 -1.28 8.89 -10.51
N ASP A 240 -1.73 9.28 -9.30
CA ASP A 240 -2.24 10.62 -9.01
C ASP A 240 -1.14 11.62 -8.59
N ALA A 241 0.08 11.16 -8.33
CA ALA A 241 1.23 11.94 -7.87
C ALA A 241 2.01 12.52 -9.06
N VAL A 242 1.66 13.74 -9.46
CA VAL A 242 2.19 14.38 -10.67
C VAL A 242 3.28 15.37 -10.31
N ALA A 243 4.45 15.23 -10.93
CA ALA A 243 5.54 16.21 -10.85
C ALA A 243 5.17 17.47 -11.64
N VAL A 244 5.40 18.66 -11.08
CA VAL A 244 5.07 19.96 -11.70
C VAL A 244 6.25 20.94 -11.71
N ALA A 245 7.40 20.51 -11.17
CA ALA A 245 8.69 21.17 -11.28
C ALA A 245 9.80 20.11 -11.16
N ASP A 246 11.02 20.47 -11.56
CA ASP A 246 12.17 19.56 -11.61
C ASP A 246 12.46 18.88 -10.26
N LEU A 247 12.36 17.55 -10.25
CA LEU A 247 12.41 16.77 -9.01
C LEU A 247 13.83 16.66 -8.47
N ASP A 248 14.84 16.56 -9.34
CA ASP A 248 16.25 16.48 -8.98
C ASP A 248 16.73 17.76 -8.29
N THR A 249 16.31 18.93 -8.80
CA THR A 249 16.56 20.24 -8.19
C THR A 249 15.95 20.33 -6.79
N MET A 250 14.72 19.82 -6.59
CA MET A 250 14.14 19.77 -5.24
C MET A 250 15.00 18.91 -4.31
N LEU A 251 15.34 17.69 -4.73
CA LEU A 251 16.11 16.73 -3.93
C LEU A 251 17.51 17.24 -3.60
N ALA A 252 18.17 17.95 -4.52
CA ALA A 252 19.47 18.57 -4.29
C ALA A 252 19.47 19.68 -3.22
N THR A 253 18.30 20.22 -2.86
CA THR A 253 18.17 21.20 -1.76
C THR A 253 17.84 20.57 -0.40
N LEU A 254 17.68 19.24 -0.34
CA LEU A 254 17.43 18.50 0.90
C LEU A 254 18.75 17.98 1.48
N PRO A 255 18.86 17.77 2.81
CA PRO A 255 19.99 17.06 3.39
C PRO A 255 20.01 15.61 2.90
N GLN A 256 21.21 15.04 2.77
CA GLN A 256 21.39 13.66 2.36
C GLN A 256 20.63 12.70 3.29
N ALA A 257 19.90 11.76 2.66
CA ALA A 257 19.01 10.81 3.32
C ALA A 257 19.11 9.43 2.63
N ASP A 258 18.64 8.41 3.34
CA ASP A 258 18.43 7.06 2.81
C ASP A 258 17.10 7.00 2.04
N ILE A 259 16.09 7.69 2.58
CA ILE A 259 14.72 7.75 2.04
C ILE A 259 14.22 9.19 2.07
N VAL A 260 13.57 9.65 1.00
CA VAL A 260 12.73 10.85 1.00
C VAL A 260 11.26 10.43 0.89
N ALA A 261 10.38 10.97 1.72
CA ALA A 261 8.96 10.58 1.74
C ALA A 261 8.05 11.79 1.93
N GLN A 262 6.82 11.71 1.43
CA GLN A 262 5.80 12.73 1.70
C GLN A 262 5.26 12.60 3.14
N GLU A 263 5.12 13.71 3.87
CA GLU A 263 4.39 13.76 5.14
C GLU A 263 2.87 13.92 4.91
N ASP A 264 2.06 13.17 5.67
CA ASP A 264 0.60 13.22 5.65
C ASP A 264 0.01 13.13 7.07
N PHE A 265 -1.31 13.27 7.19
CA PHE A 265 -2.07 13.38 8.45
C PHE A 265 -3.33 12.50 8.45
N SER A 266 -3.42 11.53 7.53
CA SER A 266 -4.61 10.72 7.27
C SER A 266 -4.68 9.41 8.08
N ILE A 267 -4.09 8.32 7.58
CA ILE A 267 -4.19 6.96 8.12
C ILE A 267 -2.79 6.32 8.10
N PRO A 268 -2.29 5.67 9.17
CA PRO A 268 -3.00 5.28 10.40
C PRO A 268 -3.13 6.37 11.49
N MET A 269 -4.34 6.50 12.03
CA MET A 269 -4.68 7.53 13.04
C MET A 269 -4.02 7.31 14.40
N ASP A 270 -3.71 6.08 14.79
CA ASP A 270 -3.05 5.78 16.06
C ASP A 270 -1.55 6.08 16.02
N VAL A 271 -0.89 5.87 14.87
CA VAL A 271 0.46 6.39 14.62
C VAL A 271 0.45 7.91 14.59
N ALA A 272 -0.48 8.53 13.85
CA ALA A 272 -0.62 10.00 13.80
C ALA A 272 -0.81 10.62 15.20
N ARG A 273 -1.57 9.97 16.10
CA ARG A 273 -1.70 10.41 17.51
C ARG A 273 -0.42 10.21 18.34
N LYS A 274 0.35 9.15 18.07
CA LYS A 274 1.59 8.82 18.80
C LYS A 274 2.76 9.71 18.38
N GLN A 275 2.85 10.05 17.10
CA GLN A 275 4.01 10.73 16.49
C GLN A 275 3.74 12.17 16.05
N GLY A 276 2.48 12.57 15.91
CA GLY A 276 2.07 13.88 15.40
C GLY A 276 1.98 13.98 13.87
N PHE A 277 2.43 12.95 13.14
CA PHE A 277 2.41 12.86 11.68
C PHE A 277 2.41 11.39 11.21
N ILE A 278 2.26 11.18 9.91
CA ILE A 278 2.52 9.91 9.20
C ILE A 278 3.29 10.19 7.89
N LEU A 279 3.82 9.15 7.28
CA LEU A 279 4.33 9.17 5.90
C LEU A 279 3.28 8.65 4.91
N CYS A 280 3.31 9.16 3.69
CA CYS A 280 2.47 8.74 2.57
C CYS A 280 3.30 8.02 1.50
N CYS A 281 2.83 6.84 1.07
CA CYS A 281 3.52 6.01 0.06
C CYS A 281 3.31 6.48 -1.39
N GLY A 282 2.53 7.55 -1.60
CA GLY A 282 2.20 8.07 -2.92
C GLY A 282 3.33 8.87 -3.61
N PHE A 283 4.28 9.39 -2.84
CA PHE A 283 5.55 9.89 -3.36
C PHE A 283 6.68 9.52 -2.39
N MET A 284 7.63 8.71 -2.86
CA MET A 284 8.83 8.34 -2.10
C MET A 284 10.05 8.23 -3.02
N VAL A 285 11.23 8.50 -2.47
CA VAL A 285 12.54 8.25 -3.08
C VAL A 285 13.32 7.32 -2.17
N PHE A 286 13.91 6.27 -2.74
CA PHE A 286 14.76 5.32 -2.04
C PHE A 286 16.16 5.32 -2.65
N HIS A 287 17.19 5.54 -1.84
CA HIS A 287 18.58 5.36 -2.24
C HIS A 287 19.05 3.95 -1.87
N PRO A 288 19.86 3.26 -2.69
CA PRO A 288 20.28 1.87 -2.47
C PRO A 288 21.42 1.76 -1.44
N THR A 289 21.23 2.35 -0.25
CA THR A 289 22.18 2.25 0.86
C THR A 289 21.94 0.97 1.66
N THR A 290 22.96 0.52 2.41
CA THR A 290 22.82 -0.61 3.35
C THR A 290 21.69 -0.39 4.37
N ALA A 291 21.44 0.86 4.78
CA ALA A 291 20.36 1.22 5.68
C ALA A 291 18.99 1.06 5.01
N THR A 292 18.80 1.58 3.79
CA THR A 292 17.56 1.40 3.02
C THR A 292 17.28 -0.07 2.74
N LEU A 293 18.29 -0.88 2.39
CA LEU A 293 18.12 -2.32 2.16
C LEU A 293 17.64 -3.05 3.41
N ALA A 294 18.24 -2.74 4.57
CA ALA A 294 17.82 -3.31 5.85
C ALA A 294 16.39 -2.88 6.24
N PHE A 295 16.04 -1.62 6.02
CA PHE A 295 14.70 -1.07 6.22
C PHE A 295 13.66 -1.74 5.32
N MET A 296 13.95 -1.82 4.02
CA MET A 296 13.04 -2.35 2.99
C MET A 296 12.79 -3.85 3.13
N LYS A 297 13.74 -4.61 3.68
CA LYS A 297 13.50 -6.02 4.04
C LYS A 297 12.38 -6.13 5.07
N ARG A 298 12.52 -5.45 6.22
CA ARG A 298 11.53 -5.48 7.31
C ARG A 298 10.19 -4.88 6.88
N PHE A 299 10.23 -3.86 6.02
CA PHE A 299 9.05 -3.26 5.41
C PHE A 299 8.27 -4.26 4.56
N ALA A 300 8.91 -4.92 3.59
CA ALA A 300 8.25 -5.92 2.76
C ALA A 300 7.62 -7.06 3.61
N ASP A 301 8.34 -7.52 4.64
CA ASP A 301 7.84 -8.54 5.58
C ASP A 301 6.58 -8.04 6.34
N GLN A 302 6.55 -6.78 6.78
CA GLN A 302 5.39 -6.17 7.46
C GLN A 302 4.21 -5.93 6.50
N VAL A 303 4.45 -5.51 5.26
CA VAL A 303 3.39 -5.28 4.24
C VAL A 303 2.61 -6.56 3.94
N ILE A 304 3.27 -7.72 3.93
CA ILE A 304 2.62 -9.04 3.78
C ILE A 304 1.61 -9.32 4.90
N LEU A 305 1.84 -8.81 6.12
CA LEU A 305 0.94 -9.01 7.26
C LEU A 305 -0.18 -7.96 7.33
N GLU A 306 0.12 -6.70 7.04
CA GLU A 306 -0.85 -5.61 7.15
C GLU A 306 -1.76 -5.49 5.93
N LEU A 307 -1.27 -5.97 4.78
CA LEU A 307 -1.92 -5.91 3.48
C LEU A 307 -2.17 -4.45 3.02
N ASP A 308 -1.29 -3.52 3.39
CA ASP A 308 -1.36 -2.10 3.06
C ASP A 308 0.03 -1.49 3.32
N ASP A 309 0.61 -0.81 2.33
CA ASP A 309 1.99 -0.33 2.43
C ASP A 309 2.12 0.96 3.25
N GLN A 310 1.10 1.82 3.25
CA GLN A 310 1.09 3.00 4.11
C GLN A 310 0.87 2.64 5.58
N LEU A 311 0.02 1.65 5.89
CA LEU A 311 -0.09 1.14 7.26
C LEU A 311 1.23 0.55 7.75
N ALA A 312 1.81 -0.38 6.98
CA ALA A 312 3.05 -1.08 7.36
C ALA A 312 4.23 -0.13 7.57
N LEU A 313 4.42 0.85 6.67
CA LEU A 313 5.49 1.85 6.77
C LEU A 313 5.41 2.63 8.09
N ASN A 314 4.20 3.11 8.41
CA ASN A 314 3.98 3.94 9.60
C ASN A 314 4.04 3.13 10.88
N HIS A 315 3.53 1.89 10.90
CA HIS A 315 3.69 1.01 12.06
C HIS A 315 5.14 0.61 12.29
N GLN A 316 5.93 0.30 11.24
CA GLN A 316 7.36 0.01 11.39
C GLN A 316 8.12 1.18 12.03
N ILE A 317 7.91 2.41 11.54
CA ILE A 317 8.52 3.63 12.12
C ILE A 317 8.02 3.89 13.55
N ALA A 318 6.76 3.57 13.85
CA ALA A 318 6.18 3.68 15.20
C ALA A 318 6.62 2.59 16.17
N GLU A 319 6.96 1.38 15.68
CA GLU A 319 7.50 0.27 16.45
C GLU A 319 9.01 0.46 16.71
N SER A 320 9.79 0.95 15.72
CA SER A 320 11.22 1.26 15.89
C SER A 320 11.48 2.49 16.76
N GLY A 321 10.53 3.43 16.79
CA GLY A 321 10.74 4.77 17.33
C GLY A 321 11.49 5.69 16.36
N ILE A 322 11.46 6.98 16.70
CA ILE A 322 12.08 8.07 15.95
C ILE A 322 13.20 8.67 16.80
N THR A 323 14.38 8.86 16.22
CA THR A 323 15.54 9.53 16.83
C THR A 323 16.07 10.64 15.92
N ASN A 324 16.95 11.50 16.45
CA ASN A 324 17.62 12.56 15.69
C ASN A 324 16.66 13.46 14.89
N MET A 325 15.49 13.77 15.45
CA MET A 325 14.46 14.56 14.76
C MET A 325 14.86 16.04 14.68
N GLU A 326 14.98 16.53 13.45
CA GLU A 326 15.22 17.91 13.09
C GLU A 326 14.02 18.42 12.28
N THR A 327 13.53 19.63 12.57
CA THR A 327 12.47 20.28 11.78
C THR A 327 12.94 21.66 11.36
N GLN A 328 12.99 21.87 10.05
CA GLN A 328 13.34 23.12 9.38
C GLN A 328 12.12 23.61 8.58
N ALA A 329 12.13 24.88 8.17
CA ALA A 329 11.05 25.43 7.34
C ALA A 329 10.88 24.72 5.98
N ALA A 330 11.94 24.09 5.46
CA ALA A 330 11.93 23.41 4.16
C ALA A 330 11.75 21.88 4.23
N TYR A 331 11.93 21.27 5.41
CA TYR A 331 11.87 19.81 5.59
C TYR A 331 11.79 19.39 7.06
N ARG A 332 11.30 18.17 7.32
CA ARG A 332 11.58 17.41 8.55
C ARG A 332 12.57 16.30 8.24
N ARG A 333 13.54 16.05 9.12
CA ARG A 333 14.52 14.96 9.02
C ARG A 333 14.51 14.15 10.31
N PHE A 334 14.65 12.84 10.21
CA PHE A 334 14.80 11.97 11.38
C PHE A 334 15.46 10.64 11.03
N THR A 335 15.84 9.87 12.04
CA THR A 335 16.24 8.46 11.88
C THR A 335 15.14 7.57 12.42
N ALA A 336 14.75 6.55 11.65
CA ALA A 336 13.84 5.50 12.08
C ALA A 336 14.31 4.15 11.53
N ASP A 337 14.29 3.11 12.36
CA ASP A 337 14.65 1.73 11.98
C ASP A 337 16.01 1.62 11.24
N GLY A 338 16.97 2.47 11.61
CA GLY A 338 18.32 2.54 11.04
C GLY A 338 18.47 3.41 9.78
N ALA A 339 17.38 3.84 9.14
CA ALA A 339 17.40 4.70 7.96
C ALA A 339 17.18 6.18 8.31
N THR A 340 17.88 7.07 7.62
CA THR A 340 17.65 8.53 7.64
C THR A 340 16.53 8.87 6.67
N ILE A 341 15.43 9.41 7.18
CA ILE A 341 14.26 9.80 6.42
C ILE A 341 14.16 11.33 6.38
N VAL A 342 13.91 11.89 5.19
CA VAL A 342 13.61 13.31 5.00
C VAL A 342 12.22 13.48 4.40
N CYS A 343 11.44 14.39 4.97
CA CYS A 343 10.14 14.81 4.48
C CYS A 343 10.25 16.24 3.95
N PRO A 344 10.09 16.49 2.65
CA PRO A 344 10.01 17.86 2.13
C PRO A 344 8.82 18.59 2.76
N ASP A 345 8.90 19.91 2.89
CA ASP A 345 7.74 20.71 3.32
C ASP A 345 6.54 20.54 2.36
N LYS A 346 5.33 20.69 2.91
CA LYS A 346 4.05 20.54 2.21
C LYS A 346 3.85 21.52 1.05
N GLN A 347 4.57 22.65 1.03
CA GLN A 347 4.58 23.56 -0.12
C GLN A 347 5.34 22.97 -1.31
N ARG A 348 6.20 21.96 -1.12
CA ARG A 348 6.91 21.27 -2.20
C ARG A 348 6.16 20.04 -2.68
N VAL A 349 5.75 19.19 -1.73
CA VAL A 349 5.10 17.90 -2.01
C VAL A 349 3.78 17.84 -1.23
N SER A 350 2.65 17.83 -1.93
CA SER A 350 1.33 18.01 -1.31
C SER A 350 0.25 17.08 -1.84
N ARG A 351 -0.63 16.64 -0.93
CA ARG A 351 -1.92 16.02 -1.28
C ARG A 351 -2.99 17.04 -1.68
N ASP A 352 -2.70 18.33 -1.62
CA ASP A 352 -3.59 19.39 -2.09
C ASP A 352 -3.08 19.95 -3.42
N VAL A 353 -3.97 19.93 -4.42
CA VAL A 353 -3.74 20.43 -5.77
C VAL A 353 -3.31 21.91 -5.79
N SER A 354 -3.64 22.66 -4.75
CA SER A 354 -3.42 24.11 -4.64
C SER A 354 -2.03 24.49 -4.10
N TYR A 355 -1.32 23.57 -3.44
CA TYR A 355 -0.15 23.93 -2.61
C TYR A 355 1.17 23.24 -2.98
N GLY A 356 1.16 22.09 -3.68
CA GLY A 356 2.40 21.43 -4.11
C GLY A 356 3.11 22.21 -5.22
N THR A 357 4.35 22.63 -5.01
CA THR A 357 5.18 23.33 -6.03
C THR A 357 6.09 22.41 -6.84
N VAL A 358 6.30 21.16 -6.40
CA VAL A 358 7.13 20.16 -7.09
C VAL A 358 6.36 18.89 -7.37
N VAL A 359 5.58 18.36 -6.41
CA VAL A 359 4.69 17.22 -6.61
C VAL A 359 3.31 17.54 -6.05
N ARG A 360 2.27 17.28 -6.85
CA ARG A 360 0.85 17.42 -6.47
C ARG A 360 0.17 16.07 -6.59
N HIS A 361 -0.59 15.66 -5.58
CA HIS A 361 -1.60 14.62 -5.79
C HIS A 361 -2.92 15.22 -6.27
N PHE A 362 -3.45 14.68 -7.36
CA PHE A 362 -4.80 14.95 -7.79
C PHE A 362 -5.79 14.09 -7.01
N GLN A 363 -6.51 14.70 -6.07
CA GLN A 363 -7.49 13.96 -5.27
C GLN A 363 -8.62 13.44 -6.17
N GLN A 364 -9.17 12.27 -5.82
CA GLN A 364 -10.36 11.70 -6.48
C GLN A 364 -11.65 12.46 -6.10
N ARG A 365 -11.66 13.80 -6.20
CA ARG A 365 -12.83 14.68 -5.94
C ARG A 365 -13.77 14.77 -7.15
N ASN A 366 -13.78 13.76 -8.01
CA ASN A 366 -14.50 13.71 -9.29
C ASN A 366 -14.10 14.83 -10.27
N GLU A 367 -12.89 15.36 -10.15
CA GLU A 367 -12.31 16.31 -11.11
C GLU A 367 -12.10 15.61 -12.46
N SER A 368 -12.54 16.25 -13.54
CA SER A 368 -12.35 15.76 -14.90
C SER A 368 -10.91 15.97 -15.37
N ILE A 369 -10.44 15.12 -16.29
CA ILE A 369 -9.09 15.24 -16.87
C ILE A 369 -8.87 16.62 -17.53
N ALA A 370 -9.92 17.24 -18.08
CA ALA A 370 -9.87 18.61 -18.62
C ALA A 370 -9.56 19.66 -17.53
N GLU A 371 -10.21 19.58 -16.37
CA GLU A 371 -9.93 20.46 -15.22
C GLU A 371 -8.51 20.23 -14.68
N LEU A 372 -8.02 18.98 -14.68
CA LEU A 372 -6.65 18.67 -14.25
C LEU A 372 -5.60 19.24 -15.23
N ARG A 373 -5.82 19.09 -16.55
CA ARG A 373 -4.97 19.71 -17.58
C ARG A 373 -4.93 21.23 -17.44
N GLN A 374 -6.08 21.88 -17.22
CA GLN A 374 -6.18 23.32 -16.98
C GLN A 374 -5.37 23.73 -15.72
N LYS A 375 -5.48 23.01 -14.61
CA LYS A 375 -4.73 23.27 -13.36
C LYS A 375 -3.22 23.06 -13.48
N LEU A 376 -2.78 22.29 -14.47
CA LEU A 376 -1.37 22.07 -14.81
C LEU A 376 -0.84 23.02 -15.89
N GLY A 377 -1.68 23.88 -16.47
CA GLY A 377 -1.30 24.70 -17.63
C GLY A 377 -1.00 23.88 -18.89
N ILE A 378 -1.59 22.69 -19.01
CA ILE A 378 -1.52 21.85 -20.21
C ILE A 378 -2.72 22.25 -21.11
N GLY A 379 -2.43 22.90 -22.24
CA GLY A 379 -3.39 23.25 -23.29
C GLY A 379 -3.17 22.40 -24.53
#